data_AF-A0A4Q5YS05-F1
#
_entry.id   AF-A0A4Q5YS05-F1
#
_cell.length_a   1.000
_cell.length_b   1.000
_cell.length_c   1.000
_cell.angle_alpha   90.00
_cell.angle_beta   90.00
_cell.angle_gamma   90.00
#
_symmetry.space_group_name_H-M   'P 1'
#
loop_
_entity.id
_entity.type
_entity.pdbx_description
1 polymer ?
#
loop_
_entity_poly.entity_id
_entity_poly.type
_entity_poly.pdbx_seq_one_letter_code
_entity_poly.pdbx_strand_id
1 'polypeptide(L)'
;MDKIAFGRLIRRGQLFRTQKEIREALSWKVGYRREMYSASSISRAFDHLLEDGMIKEPEQSTLGFLITICHYDYYQNPENFKTTTKERRTGTRTKTQTKSGQTEESHCQQGFDCIRQYANENANNEGTKSRVQLINNNENNEITITYSEEQKRSFQKFQAWIAANCPSVAKMKEPFTIDQFIRLKNKLDWKKIADICEQMENWEPLLKKRTNAYKTFNTFYKKAETAKQY
;
A
#
# COMPACT_ATOMS: atom_id res chain seq x y z
N MET A 1 -14.66 -24.17 15.63
CA MET A 1 -14.46 -23.79 17.03
C MET A 1 -14.12 -22.32 17.05
N ASP A 2 -15.05 -21.49 17.49
CA ASP A 2 -14.82 -20.06 17.65
C ASP A 2 -13.88 -19.82 18.85
N LYS A 3 -13.01 -18.83 18.74
CA LYS A 3 -11.99 -18.54 19.75
C LYS A 3 -12.19 -17.13 20.27
N ILE A 4 -11.94 -16.93 21.56
CA ILE A 4 -11.91 -15.59 22.14
C ILE A 4 -10.46 -15.14 22.15
N ALA A 5 -10.16 -13.98 21.55
CA ALA A 5 -8.87 -13.33 21.70
C ALA A 5 -9.05 -11.83 21.90
N PHE A 6 -8.29 -11.25 22.83
CA PHE A 6 -8.33 -9.83 23.17
C PHE A 6 -9.75 -9.29 23.45
N GLY A 7 -10.59 -10.10 24.12
CA GLY A 7 -11.97 -9.74 24.46
C GLY A 7 -12.95 -9.72 23.28
N ARG A 8 -12.54 -10.18 22.10
CA ARG A 8 -13.39 -10.30 20.91
C ARG A 8 -13.61 -11.76 20.54
N LEU A 9 -14.82 -12.07 20.05
CA LEU A 9 -15.15 -13.36 19.45
C LEU A 9 -14.58 -13.41 18.03
N ILE A 10 -13.65 -14.34 17.80
CA ILE A 10 -13.06 -14.60 16.49
C ILE A 10 -13.77 -15.81 15.88
N ARG A 11 -14.42 -15.57 14.75
CA ARG A 11 -15.12 -16.60 13.98
C ARG A 11 -14.15 -17.38 13.10
N ARG A 12 -14.58 -18.56 12.65
CA ARG A 12 -13.86 -19.33 11.62
C ARG A 12 -13.57 -18.45 10.39
N GLY A 13 -12.33 -18.50 9.89
CA GLY A 13 -11.87 -17.68 8.77
C GLY A 13 -11.40 -16.26 9.15
N GLN A 14 -11.43 -15.91 10.44
CA GLN A 14 -10.88 -14.66 10.95
C GLN A 14 -9.63 -14.89 11.80
N LEU A 15 -8.73 -13.92 11.79
CA LEU A 15 -7.48 -13.95 12.55
C LEU A 15 -7.16 -12.57 13.10
N PHE A 16 -7.01 -12.46 14.42
CA PHE A 16 -6.54 -11.23 15.05
C PHE A 16 -5.05 -11.34 15.36
N ARG A 17 -4.24 -10.48 14.73
CA ARG A 17 -2.79 -10.45 14.93
C ARG A 17 -2.21 -9.05 14.80
N THR A 18 -1.07 -8.85 15.46
CA THR A 18 -0.23 -7.68 15.25
C THR A 18 0.71 -7.89 14.06
N GLN A 19 1.16 -6.79 13.44
CA GLN A 19 2.16 -6.86 12.37
C GLN A 19 3.47 -7.50 12.85
N LYS A 20 3.84 -7.32 14.12
CA LYS A 20 5.02 -7.93 14.71
C LYS A 20 4.89 -9.45 14.80
N GLU A 21 3.77 -9.94 15.32
CA GLU A 21 3.51 -11.39 15.39
C GLU A 21 3.49 -12.04 14.01
N ILE A 22 2.91 -11.36 13.00
CA ILE A 22 2.91 -11.84 11.61
C ILE A 22 4.34 -11.96 11.08
N ARG A 23 5.18 -10.95 11.32
CA ARG A 23 6.61 -10.98 10.93
C ARG A 23 7.39 -12.07 11.62
N GLU A 24 7.12 -12.32 12.90
CA GLU A 24 7.75 -13.39 13.66
C GLU A 24 7.30 -14.77 13.16
N ALA A 25 6.00 -14.94 12.86
CA ALA A 25 5.46 -16.18 12.31
C ALA A 25 6.01 -16.47 10.90
N LEU A 26 6.25 -15.43 10.11
CA LEU A 26 6.86 -15.52 8.78
C LEU A 26 8.39 -15.49 8.80
N SER A 27 9.02 -15.54 9.98
CA SER A 27 10.47 -15.55 10.09
C SER A 27 11.04 -16.91 9.70
N TRP A 28 12.25 -16.93 9.14
CA TRP A 28 12.94 -18.14 8.73
C TRP A 28 14.37 -18.15 9.25
N LYS A 29 14.98 -19.34 9.32
CA LYS A 29 16.39 -19.49 9.69
C LYS A 29 17.28 -19.37 8.46
N VAL A 30 18.34 -18.60 8.59
CA VAL A 30 19.46 -18.55 7.64
C VAL A 30 20.72 -18.91 8.41
N GLY A 31 21.11 -20.18 8.38
CA GLY A 31 22.14 -20.69 9.30
C GLY A 31 21.68 -20.55 10.76
N TYR A 32 22.48 -19.88 11.60
CA TYR A 32 22.17 -19.64 13.02
C TYR A 32 21.33 -18.38 13.29
N ARG A 33 21.19 -17.48 12.30
CA ARG A 33 20.40 -16.25 12.45
C ARG A 33 18.95 -16.46 12.02
N ARG A 34 18.05 -15.68 12.62
CA ARG A 34 16.63 -15.60 12.24
C ARG A 34 16.42 -14.34 11.42
N GLU A 35 15.99 -14.53 10.18
CA GLU A 35 15.61 -13.46 9.27
C GLU A 35 14.09 -13.29 9.31
N MET A 36 13.63 -12.07 9.06
CA MET A 36 12.20 -11.74 9.00
C MET A 36 11.96 -10.68 7.95
N TYR A 37 10.75 -10.66 7.39
CA TYR A 37 10.35 -9.61 6.48
C TYR A 37 10.35 -8.25 7.17
N SER A 38 10.61 -7.18 6.40
CA SER A 38 10.44 -5.81 6.87
C SER A 38 8.95 -5.48 7.07
N ALA A 39 8.65 -4.48 7.90
CA ALA A 39 7.28 -4.04 8.13
C ALA A 39 6.60 -3.59 6.81
N SER A 40 7.31 -2.82 5.99
CA SER A 40 6.81 -2.33 4.70
C SER A 40 6.58 -3.45 3.69
N SER A 41 7.42 -4.50 3.69
CA SER A 41 7.20 -5.70 2.85
C SER A 41 5.90 -6.38 3.22
N ILE A 42 5.61 -6.53 4.52
CA ILE A 42 4.35 -7.10 4.98
C ILE A 42 3.16 -6.22 4.59
N SER A 43 3.24 -4.90 4.79
CA SER A 43 2.16 -3.99 4.39
C SER A 43 1.84 -4.08 2.89
N ARG A 44 2.87 -4.11 2.04
CA ARG A 44 2.68 -4.29 0.58
C ARG A 44 2.07 -5.63 0.24
N ALA A 45 2.44 -6.70 0.93
CA ALA A 45 1.81 -8.00 0.73
C ALA A 45 0.31 -7.97 1.09
N PHE A 46 -0.07 -7.25 2.16
CA PHE A 46 -1.48 -7.03 2.48
C PHE A 46 -2.21 -6.25 1.38
N ASP A 47 -1.59 -5.22 0.82
CA ASP A 47 -2.18 -4.45 -0.29
C ASP A 47 -2.49 -5.35 -1.49
N HIS A 48 -1.56 -6.24 -1.86
CA HIS A 48 -1.78 -7.19 -2.95
C HIS A 48 -2.88 -8.21 -2.64
N LEU A 49 -2.92 -8.76 -1.43
CA LEU A 49 -3.98 -9.69 -1.03
C LEU A 49 -5.37 -9.04 -1.01
N LEU A 50 -5.44 -7.74 -0.71
CA LEU A 50 -6.67 -6.95 -0.78
C LEU A 50 -7.10 -6.70 -2.23
N GLU A 51 -6.14 -6.33 -3.09
CA GLU A 51 -6.37 -6.11 -4.52
C GLU A 51 -6.87 -7.38 -5.22
N ASP A 52 -6.31 -8.53 -4.86
CA ASP A 52 -6.71 -9.85 -5.37
C ASP A 52 -8.01 -10.38 -4.73
N GLY A 53 -8.60 -9.64 -3.77
CA GLY A 53 -9.84 -10.03 -3.10
C GLY A 53 -9.72 -11.27 -2.19
N MET A 54 -8.50 -11.68 -1.86
CA MET A 54 -8.23 -12.85 -1.01
C MET A 54 -8.55 -12.58 0.46
N ILE A 55 -8.42 -11.32 0.89
CA ILE A 55 -8.75 -10.87 2.23
C ILE A 55 -9.68 -9.66 2.17
N LYS A 56 -10.47 -9.45 3.22
CA LYS A 56 -11.21 -8.20 3.42
C LYS A 56 -10.33 -7.15 4.05
N GLU A 57 -10.72 -5.88 3.90
CA GLU A 57 -10.07 -4.76 4.58
C GLU A 57 -9.91 -5.09 6.07
N PRO A 58 -8.67 -5.14 6.59
CA PRO A 58 -8.44 -5.54 7.96
C PRO A 58 -8.97 -4.46 8.90
N GLU A 59 -9.77 -4.84 9.90
CA GLU A 59 -10.23 -3.87 10.89
C GLU A 59 -9.05 -3.47 11.78
N GLN A 60 -8.70 -2.19 11.73
CA GLN A 60 -7.60 -1.65 12.53
C GLN A 60 -8.08 -1.39 13.96
N SER A 61 -7.36 -1.94 14.92
CA SER A 61 -7.54 -1.68 16.34
C SER A 61 -6.22 -1.22 16.94
N THR A 62 -6.26 -0.52 18.07
CA THR A 62 -5.05 -0.06 18.78
C THR A 62 -4.06 -1.19 19.09
N LEU A 63 -4.56 -2.42 19.23
CA LEU A 63 -3.78 -3.60 19.57
C LEU A 63 -3.32 -4.41 18.36
N GLY A 64 -3.85 -4.20 17.16
CA GLY A 64 -3.57 -5.04 15.99
C GLY A 64 -4.67 -5.02 14.94
N PHE A 65 -4.64 -6.01 14.05
CA PHE A 65 -5.52 -6.09 12.90
C PHE A 65 -6.41 -7.35 12.98
N LEU A 66 -7.70 -7.20 12.72
CA LEU A 66 -8.59 -8.33 12.45
C LEU A 66 -8.61 -8.62 10.95
N ILE A 67 -7.96 -9.70 10.56
CA ILE A 67 -7.85 -10.16 9.18
C ILE A 67 -8.97 -11.16 8.92
N THR A 68 -9.79 -10.91 7.89
CA THR A 68 -10.83 -11.84 7.45
C THR A 68 -10.47 -12.38 6.08
N ILE A 69 -10.35 -13.71 5.96
CA ILE A 69 -10.02 -14.39 4.70
C ILE A 69 -11.31 -14.60 3.91
N CYS A 70 -11.35 -14.11 2.66
CA CYS A 70 -12.46 -14.40 1.74
C CYS A 70 -12.39 -15.86 1.29
N HIS A 71 -13.52 -16.54 1.13
CA HIS A 71 -13.56 -17.94 0.66
C HIS A 71 -12.70 -18.91 1.50
N TYR A 72 -12.67 -18.73 2.82
CA TYR A 72 -11.86 -19.55 3.73
C TYR A 72 -12.07 -21.06 3.51
N ASP A 73 -13.33 -21.50 3.33
CA ASP A 73 -13.64 -22.92 3.14
C ASP A 73 -13.07 -23.49 1.84
N TYR A 74 -12.97 -22.68 0.78
CA TYR A 74 -12.29 -23.10 -0.46
C TYR A 74 -10.82 -23.42 -0.21
N TYR A 75 -10.11 -22.58 0.56
CA TYR A 75 -8.69 -22.78 0.85
C TYR A 75 -8.40 -23.92 1.82
N GLN A 76 -9.38 -24.36 2.62
CA GLN A 76 -9.20 -25.47 3.55
C GLN A 76 -9.46 -26.84 2.92
N ASN A 77 -10.08 -26.89 1.73
CA ASN A 77 -10.42 -28.14 1.07
C ASN A 77 -9.22 -28.68 0.25
N PRO A 78 -8.64 -29.84 0.61
CA PRO A 78 -7.47 -30.39 -0.07
C PRO A 78 -7.74 -30.79 -1.52
N GLU A 79 -8.98 -31.18 -1.85
CA GLU A 79 -9.43 -31.53 -3.20
C GLU A 79 -9.24 -30.40 -4.23
N ASN A 80 -9.24 -29.14 -3.76
CA ASN A 80 -9.04 -27.98 -4.63
C ASN A 80 -7.58 -27.86 -5.10
N PHE A 81 -6.63 -28.53 -4.44
CA PHE A 81 -5.21 -28.49 -4.76
C PHE A 81 -4.80 -29.80 -5.45
N LYS A 82 -5.14 -29.93 -6.73
CA LYS A 82 -4.68 -31.07 -7.54
C LYS A 82 -3.15 -31.02 -7.67
N THR A 83 -2.48 -32.09 -7.24
CA THR A 83 -1.06 -32.26 -7.50
C THR A 83 -0.86 -32.70 -8.95
N THR A 84 -0.14 -31.90 -9.73
CA THR A 84 0.44 -32.37 -10.99
C THR A 84 1.54 -33.37 -10.65
N THR A 85 1.18 -34.63 -10.42
CA THR A 85 2.14 -35.73 -10.28
C THR A 85 2.82 -35.91 -11.63
N LYS A 86 3.89 -35.15 -11.89
CA LYS A 86 4.78 -35.44 -13.02
C LYS A 86 5.42 -36.81 -12.73
N GLU A 87 4.91 -37.85 -13.37
CA GLU A 87 5.52 -39.19 -13.35
C GLU A 87 7.01 -39.06 -13.68
N ARG A 88 7.87 -39.36 -12.71
CA ARG A 88 9.31 -39.44 -12.94
C ARG A 88 9.56 -40.63 -13.87
N ARG A 89 9.88 -40.37 -15.14
CA ARG A 89 10.43 -41.38 -16.04
C ARG A 89 11.75 -41.88 -15.47
N THR A 90 11.77 -43.14 -15.03
CA THR A 90 12.98 -43.87 -14.66
C THR A 90 13.82 -44.07 -15.92
N GLY A 91 14.77 -43.16 -16.15
CA GLY A 91 15.65 -43.16 -17.32
C GLY A 91 17.10 -43.03 -16.89
N THR A 92 17.89 -44.04 -17.21
CA THR A 92 19.28 -44.26 -16.84
C THR A 92 20.20 -43.07 -17.14
N ARG A 93 21.09 -42.80 -16.18
CA ARG A 93 22.08 -41.73 -16.13
C ARG A 93 23.15 -41.88 -17.22
N THR A 94 23.33 -40.86 -18.07
CA THR A 94 24.57 -40.68 -18.85
C THR A 94 25.10 -39.27 -18.62
N LYS A 95 26.37 -39.18 -18.18
CA LYS A 95 27.08 -37.93 -17.88
C LYS A 95 27.52 -37.25 -19.18
N THR A 96 27.36 -35.93 -19.29
CA THR A 96 28.33 -35.06 -19.97
C THR A 96 28.25 -33.64 -19.38
N GLN A 97 29.40 -33.07 -19.03
CA GLN A 97 29.61 -31.68 -18.57
C GLN A 97 29.50 -30.74 -19.80
N THR A 98 29.15 -29.45 -19.79
CA THR A 98 29.72 -28.33 -19.01
C THR A 98 29.00 -27.00 -19.38
N LYS A 99 28.99 -26.03 -18.45
CA LYS A 99 28.93 -24.54 -18.57
C LYS A 99 27.59 -23.77 -18.65
N SER A 100 27.49 -22.87 -17.66
CA SER A 100 26.79 -21.56 -17.56
C SER A 100 25.26 -21.50 -17.66
N GLY A 101 24.62 -20.91 -16.64
CA GLY A 101 23.28 -20.36 -16.76
C GLY A 101 22.37 -20.66 -15.58
N GLN A 102 21.88 -19.57 -14.94
CA GLN A 102 20.54 -19.42 -14.38
C GLN A 102 19.94 -20.59 -13.58
N THR A 103 19.88 -20.43 -12.25
CA THR A 103 18.98 -21.22 -11.41
C THR A 103 17.54 -20.79 -11.71
N GLU A 104 16.89 -21.47 -12.66
CA GLU A 104 15.45 -21.32 -12.89
C GLU A 104 14.70 -21.92 -11.71
N GLU A 105 14.26 -21.04 -10.80
CA GLU A 105 13.19 -21.35 -9.87
C GLU A 105 11.95 -21.72 -10.68
N SER A 106 11.56 -22.99 -10.66
CA SER A 106 10.28 -23.43 -11.21
C SER A 106 9.15 -22.86 -10.35
N HIS A 107 8.80 -21.62 -10.64
CA HIS A 107 7.67 -20.91 -10.08
C HIS A 107 6.40 -21.67 -10.47
N CYS A 108 5.63 -22.18 -9.51
CA CYS A 108 4.38 -22.84 -9.80
C CYS A 108 3.29 -21.77 -10.06
N GLN A 109 3.21 -21.24 -11.29
CA GLN A 109 2.12 -20.34 -11.70
C GLN A 109 0.71 -20.96 -11.55
N GLN A 110 0.61 -22.30 -11.45
CA GLN A 110 -0.65 -23.05 -11.45
C GLN A 110 -1.56 -22.81 -10.23
N GLY A 111 -1.05 -22.22 -9.14
CA GLY A 111 -1.87 -21.87 -7.98
C GLY A 111 -2.70 -20.60 -8.15
N PHE A 112 -2.27 -19.67 -9.01
CA PHE A 112 -2.95 -18.37 -9.22
C PHE A 112 -4.03 -18.45 -10.30
N ASP A 113 -3.85 -19.31 -11.31
CA ASP A 113 -4.79 -19.43 -12.44
C ASP A 113 -6.17 -20.01 -12.03
N CYS A 114 -6.22 -20.94 -11.07
CA CYS A 114 -7.49 -21.50 -10.57
C CYS A 114 -8.31 -20.51 -9.72
N ILE A 115 -7.67 -19.59 -8.99
CA ILE A 115 -8.36 -18.58 -8.16
C ILE A 115 -9.08 -17.56 -9.06
N ARG A 116 -8.43 -17.19 -10.18
CA ARG A 116 -8.99 -16.26 -11.17
C ARG A 116 -10.23 -16.83 -11.87
N GLN A 117 -10.24 -18.14 -12.13
CA GLN A 117 -11.38 -18.83 -12.75
C GLN A 117 -12.58 -18.93 -11.78
N TYR A 118 -12.37 -19.32 -10.52
CA TYR A 118 -13.43 -19.42 -9.52
C TYR A 118 -14.10 -18.06 -9.19
N ALA A 119 -13.33 -16.96 -9.21
CA ALA A 119 -13.83 -15.60 -9.01
C ALA A 119 -14.71 -15.11 -10.18
N ASN A 120 -14.41 -15.53 -11.41
CA ASN A 120 -15.18 -15.14 -12.61
C ASN A 120 -16.51 -15.90 -12.73
N GLU A 121 -16.58 -17.15 -12.25
CA GLU A 121 -17.77 -18.00 -12.36
C GLU A 121 -18.88 -17.67 -11.33
N ASN A 122 -18.55 -17.01 -10.21
CA ASN A 122 -19.49 -16.72 -9.10
C ASN A 122 -19.86 -15.24 -8.93
N ALA A 123 -19.52 -14.38 -9.90
CA ALA A 123 -19.71 -12.92 -9.84
C ALA A 123 -21.18 -12.42 -9.99
N ASN A 124 -22.18 -13.32 -10.01
CA ASN A 124 -23.58 -12.97 -10.35
C ASN A 124 -24.62 -13.15 -9.22
N ASN A 125 -24.23 -13.18 -7.93
CA ASN A 125 -25.24 -13.09 -6.87
C ASN A 125 -24.77 -12.32 -5.63
N GLU A 126 -25.69 -11.51 -5.09
CA GLU A 126 -25.47 -10.31 -4.28
C GLU A 126 -24.79 -10.52 -2.92
N GLY A 127 -24.18 -9.45 -2.39
CA GLY A 127 -24.27 -9.20 -0.95
C GLY A 127 -23.01 -8.83 -0.16
N THR A 128 -21.98 -8.20 -0.75
CA THR A 128 -21.12 -7.25 0.00
C THR A 128 -20.44 -6.30 -0.98
N LYS A 129 -20.98 -5.09 -1.12
CA LYS A 129 -20.29 -3.98 -1.80
C LYS A 129 -19.11 -3.52 -0.93
N SER A 130 -17.98 -4.20 -1.12
CA SER A 130 -16.67 -3.76 -0.64
C SER A 130 -16.31 -2.41 -1.28
N ARG A 131 -15.53 -1.61 -0.56
CA ARG A 131 -15.10 -0.21 -0.77
C ARG A 131 -14.36 0.09 -2.09
N VAL A 132 -14.41 -0.82 -3.05
CA VAL A 132 -13.66 -0.81 -4.33
C VAL A 132 -14.59 -0.89 -5.56
N GLN A 133 -15.92 -0.93 -5.40
CA GLN A 133 -16.88 -0.82 -6.52
C GLN A 133 -17.67 0.49 -6.52
N LEU A 134 -16.91 1.58 -6.67
CA LEU A 134 -17.15 2.74 -7.53
C LEU A 134 -15.70 3.07 -7.95
N ILE A 135 -15.19 2.91 -9.17
CA ILE A 135 -15.69 3.13 -10.52
C ILE A 135 -14.71 2.45 -11.47
N ASN A 136 -15.20 1.74 -12.49
CA ASN A 136 -14.71 1.83 -13.88
C ASN A 136 -15.52 0.85 -14.74
N ASN A 137 -16.49 1.41 -15.47
CA ASN A 137 -16.56 1.25 -16.93
C ASN A 137 -17.51 2.33 -17.51
N ASN A 138 -16.87 3.37 -18.04
CA ASN A 138 -17.30 4.29 -19.10
C ASN A 138 -18.75 4.79 -19.14
N GLU A 139 -18.99 5.89 -18.41
CA GLU A 139 -19.43 7.16 -19.01
C GLU A 139 -18.68 8.28 -18.27
N ASN A 140 -18.31 9.35 -18.97
CA ASN A 140 -17.57 10.50 -18.43
C ASN A 140 -18.24 11.05 -17.16
N ASN A 141 -17.76 10.66 -15.98
CA ASN A 141 -18.24 11.20 -14.72
C ASN A 141 -17.03 11.40 -13.80
N GLU A 142 -16.47 12.60 -13.87
CA GLU A 142 -15.44 13.09 -12.96
C GLU A 142 -15.87 12.79 -11.53
N ILE A 143 -15.09 12.02 -10.78
CA ILE A 143 -15.27 11.95 -9.32
C ILE A 143 -14.86 13.32 -8.78
N THR A 144 -15.80 14.25 -8.78
CA THR A 144 -15.60 15.57 -8.21
C THR A 144 -15.49 15.38 -6.71
N ILE A 145 -14.25 15.33 -6.20
CA ILE A 145 -14.00 15.53 -4.77
C ILE A 145 -14.51 16.94 -4.45
N THR A 146 -15.73 17.03 -3.92
CA THR A 146 -16.37 18.32 -3.62
C THR A 146 -15.79 18.88 -2.34
N TYR A 147 -14.78 19.75 -2.49
CA TYR A 147 -14.28 20.59 -1.39
C TYR A 147 -15.30 21.68 -1.06
N SER A 148 -15.41 22.04 0.22
CA SER A 148 -16.24 23.17 0.65
C SER A 148 -15.79 24.46 -0.03
N GLU A 149 -16.74 25.35 -0.33
CA GLU A 149 -16.45 26.63 -0.97
C GLU A 149 -15.46 27.48 -0.17
N GLU A 150 -15.49 27.35 1.17
CA GLU A 150 -14.53 28.01 2.05
C GLU A 150 -13.10 27.46 1.88
N GLN A 151 -12.96 26.15 1.66
CA GLN A 151 -11.67 25.51 1.44
C GLN A 151 -11.09 25.95 0.09
N LYS A 152 -11.91 26.02 -0.96
CA LYS A 152 -11.50 26.55 -2.28
C LYS A 152 -11.06 28.00 -2.18
N ARG A 153 -11.85 28.86 -1.51
CA ARG A 153 -11.51 30.27 -1.32
C ARG A 153 -10.22 30.45 -0.51
N SER A 154 -10.02 29.65 0.53
CA SER A 154 -8.78 29.65 1.32
C SER A 154 -7.57 29.22 0.48
N PHE A 155 -7.74 28.21 -0.37
CA PHE A 155 -6.70 27.74 -1.28
C PHE A 155 -6.36 28.77 -2.37
N GLN A 156 -7.35 29.46 -2.95
CA GLN A 156 -7.10 30.56 -3.89
C GLN A 156 -6.29 31.70 -3.25
N LYS A 157 -6.62 32.09 -2.01
CA LYS A 157 -5.83 33.07 -1.25
C LYS A 157 -4.39 32.58 -1.05
N PHE A 158 -4.22 31.30 -0.75
CA PHE A 158 -2.90 30.69 -0.62
C PHE A 158 -2.10 30.70 -1.93
N GLN A 159 -2.73 30.37 -3.06
CA GLN A 159 -2.09 30.42 -4.37
C GLN A 159 -1.68 31.86 -4.74
N ALA A 160 -2.55 32.83 -4.50
CA ALA A 160 -2.24 34.25 -4.72
C ALA A 160 -1.05 34.70 -3.84
N TRP A 161 -1.02 34.25 -2.58
CA TRP A 161 0.09 34.54 -1.68
C TRP A 161 1.41 33.91 -2.15
N ILE A 162 1.40 32.65 -2.60
CA ILE A 162 2.60 32.00 -3.16
C ILE A 162 3.06 32.73 -4.41
N ALA A 163 2.16 33.12 -5.32
CA ALA A 163 2.55 33.83 -6.53
C ALA A 163 3.22 35.19 -6.24
N ALA A 164 2.80 35.87 -5.16
CA ALA A 164 3.37 37.15 -4.74
C ALA A 164 4.68 37.01 -3.95
N ASN A 165 4.79 36.04 -3.04
CA ASN A 165 5.91 35.94 -2.09
C ASN A 165 6.93 34.86 -2.46
N CYS A 166 6.53 33.81 -3.18
CA CYS A 166 7.36 32.65 -3.52
C CYS A 166 7.18 32.26 -5.01
N PRO A 167 7.62 33.12 -5.95
CA PRO A 167 7.38 32.92 -7.38
C PRO A 167 8.06 31.66 -7.93
N SER A 168 9.20 31.24 -7.37
CA SER A 168 9.88 30.00 -7.79
C SER A 168 9.07 28.77 -7.37
N VAL A 169 8.46 28.80 -6.19
CA VAL A 169 7.56 27.73 -5.72
C VAL A 169 6.29 27.66 -6.58
N ALA A 170 5.75 28.81 -7.01
CA ALA A 170 4.59 28.88 -7.90
C ALA A 170 4.86 28.23 -9.27
N LYS A 171 6.08 28.40 -9.79
CA LYS A 171 6.51 27.93 -11.12
C LYS A 171 6.87 26.43 -11.16
N MET A 172 6.77 25.71 -10.05
CA MET A 172 7.08 24.29 -10.01
C MET A 172 6.15 23.47 -10.91
N LYS A 173 6.68 22.39 -11.50
CA LYS A 173 5.93 21.51 -12.43
C LYS A 173 4.67 20.92 -11.81
N GLU A 174 4.74 20.53 -10.54
CA GLU A 174 3.62 20.02 -9.77
C GLU A 174 3.38 20.96 -8.58
N PRO A 175 2.51 21.98 -8.71
CA PRO A 175 2.16 22.89 -7.63
C PRO A 175 1.31 22.19 -6.56
N PHE A 176 1.01 22.89 -5.47
CA PHE A 176 0.14 22.36 -4.42
C PHE A 176 -1.26 22.06 -4.95
N THR A 177 -1.85 20.98 -4.43
CA THR A 177 -3.26 20.66 -4.62
C THR A 177 -4.08 21.09 -3.40
N ILE A 178 -5.40 21.22 -3.57
CA ILE A 178 -6.31 21.62 -2.48
C ILE A 178 -6.20 20.64 -1.29
N ASP A 179 -6.19 19.33 -1.56
CA ASP A 179 -6.06 18.30 -0.51
C ASP A 179 -4.75 18.44 0.28
N GLN A 180 -3.63 18.66 -0.42
CA GLN A 180 -2.34 18.88 0.23
C GLN A 180 -2.35 20.13 1.12
N PHE A 181 -2.96 21.22 0.66
CA PHE A 181 -3.11 22.43 1.46
C PHE A 181 -3.95 22.21 2.72
N ILE A 182 -5.08 21.51 2.60
CA ILE A 182 -5.92 21.15 3.76
C ILE A 182 -5.12 20.32 4.77
N ARG A 183 -4.37 19.31 4.30
CA ARG A 183 -3.49 18.49 5.16
C ARG A 183 -2.43 19.33 5.88
N LEU A 184 -1.84 20.32 5.19
CA LEU A 184 -0.86 21.23 5.80
C LEU A 184 -1.51 22.10 6.86
N LYS A 185 -2.65 22.72 6.56
CA LYS A 185 -3.37 23.60 7.48
C LYS A 185 -3.82 22.88 8.75
N ASN A 186 -4.22 21.61 8.64
CA ASN A 186 -4.61 20.80 9.79
C ASN A 186 -3.43 20.40 10.67
N LYS A 187 -2.22 20.30 10.10
CA LYS A 187 -1.02 19.84 10.80
C LYS A 187 -0.18 20.99 11.36
N LEU A 188 -0.17 22.14 10.70
CA LEU A 188 0.78 23.22 10.92
C LEU A 188 0.10 24.58 10.98
N ASP A 189 0.62 25.45 11.84
CA ASP A 189 0.25 26.86 11.87
C ASP A 189 0.66 27.56 10.57
N TRP A 190 -0.14 28.52 10.13
CA TRP A 190 0.12 29.31 8.92
C TRP A 190 1.54 29.91 8.88
N LYS A 191 2.02 30.45 10.01
CA LYS A 191 3.38 31.02 10.11
C LYS A 191 4.45 30.02 9.71
N LYS A 192 4.37 28.78 10.19
CA LYS A 192 5.34 27.73 9.85
C LYS A 192 5.27 27.39 8.36
N ILE A 193 4.08 27.36 7.79
CA ILE A 193 3.90 27.09 6.36
C ILE A 193 4.57 28.20 5.53
N ALA A 194 4.34 29.47 5.89
CA ALA A 194 4.96 30.62 5.24
C ALA A 194 6.49 30.58 5.34
N ASP A 195 7.05 30.38 6.54
CA ASP A 195 8.50 30.32 6.79
C ASP A 195 9.19 29.25 5.91
N ILE A 196 8.55 28.10 5.73
CA ILE A 196 9.11 27.00 4.93
C ILE A 196 9.03 27.31 3.43
N CYS A 197 7.94 27.93 2.99
CA CYS A 197 7.82 28.38 1.60
C CYS A 197 8.87 29.44 1.28
N GLU A 198 9.17 30.37 2.20
CA GLU A 198 10.25 31.35 2.05
C GLU A 198 11.64 30.68 2.00
N GLN A 199 11.88 29.67 2.84
CA GLN A 199 13.11 28.86 2.77
C GLN A 199 13.26 28.12 1.43
N MET A 200 12.14 27.66 0.85
CA MET A 200 12.15 27.06 -0.48
C MET A 200 12.47 28.08 -1.57
N GLU A 201 11.92 29.30 -1.49
CA GLU A 201 12.19 30.38 -2.43
C GLU A 201 13.67 30.80 -2.41
N ASN A 202 14.26 30.89 -1.22
CA ASN A 202 15.68 31.22 -1.03
C ASN A 202 16.63 30.09 -1.48
N TRP A 203 16.12 28.92 -1.90
CA TRP A 203 16.95 27.80 -2.32
C TRP A 203 17.17 27.79 -3.83
N GLU A 204 18.33 28.31 -4.26
CA GLU A 204 18.72 28.51 -5.66
C GLU A 204 18.48 27.32 -6.63
N PRO A 205 18.73 26.05 -6.27
CA PRO A 205 18.51 24.93 -7.20
C PRO A 205 17.07 24.36 -7.16
N LEU A 206 16.08 25.08 -6.60
CA LEU A 206 14.70 24.58 -6.43
C LEU A 206 14.13 24.02 -7.74
N LEU A 207 14.08 24.84 -8.79
CA LEU A 207 13.51 24.45 -10.08
C LEU A 207 14.38 23.41 -10.84
N LYS A 208 15.66 23.30 -10.50
CA LYS A 208 16.58 22.34 -11.15
C LYS A 208 16.51 20.95 -10.54
N LYS A 209 16.35 20.85 -9.21
CA LYS A 209 16.43 19.58 -8.47
C LYS A 209 15.08 19.01 -8.05
N ARG A 210 14.02 19.82 -8.02
CA ARG A 210 12.72 19.42 -7.47
C ARG A 210 11.59 19.76 -8.43
N THR A 211 10.66 18.84 -8.56
CA THR A 211 9.50 18.96 -9.46
C THR A 211 8.19 19.16 -8.71
N ASN A 212 8.07 18.60 -7.50
CA ASN A 212 6.85 18.57 -6.70
C ASN A 212 6.94 19.48 -5.48
N ALA A 213 6.06 20.48 -5.40
CA ALA A 213 6.06 21.47 -4.33
C ALA A 213 5.82 20.84 -2.95
N TYR A 214 4.81 19.97 -2.82
CA TYR A 214 4.44 19.37 -1.54
C TYR A 214 5.51 18.42 -0.96
N LYS A 215 6.12 17.57 -1.80
CA LYS A 215 7.23 16.70 -1.36
C LYS A 215 8.45 17.52 -0.94
N THR A 216 8.71 18.61 -1.65
CA THR A 216 9.81 19.51 -1.34
C THR A 216 9.57 20.22 -0.02
N PHE A 217 8.37 20.78 0.18
CA PHE A 217 7.94 21.37 1.45
C PHE A 217 8.17 20.42 2.63
N ASN A 218 7.72 19.16 2.54
CA ASN A 218 7.92 18.18 3.60
C ASN A 218 9.40 17.89 3.88
N THR A 219 10.26 17.97 2.87
CA THR A 219 11.70 17.77 3.04
C THR A 219 12.31 18.95 3.81
N PHE A 220 11.95 20.18 3.47
CA PHE A 220 12.38 21.38 4.19
C PHE A 220 11.81 21.43 5.60
N TYR A 221 10.56 21.05 5.79
CA TYR A 221 9.91 20.94 7.09
C TYR A 221 10.69 20.01 8.03
N LYS A 222 11.00 18.79 7.57
CA LYS A 222 11.81 17.82 8.35
C LYS A 222 13.18 18.39 8.70
N LYS A 223 13.84 19.07 7.75
CA LYS A 223 15.14 19.70 7.98
C LYS A 223 15.06 20.79 9.05
N ALA A 224 14.01 21.63 9.00
CA ALA A 224 13.79 22.68 9.98
C ALA A 224 13.46 22.12 11.38
N GLU A 225 12.73 21.00 11.48
CA GLU A 225 12.50 20.31 12.75
C GLU A 225 13.81 19.75 13.33
N THR A 226 14.64 19.10 12.52
CA THR A 226 15.93 18.56 12.98
C THR A 226 16.91 19.64 13.42
N ALA A 227 16.87 20.83 12.81
CA ALA A 227 17.75 21.94 13.15
C ALA A 227 17.41 22.60 14.50
N LYS A 228 16.19 22.43 15.03
CA LYS A 228 15.77 22.96 16.35
C LYS A 228 16.15 22.07 17.53
N GLN A 229 16.63 20.85 17.26
CA GLN A 229 17.01 19.88 18.30
C GLN A 229 18.46 20.01 18.75
N TYR A 230 19.21 20.94 18.16
CA TYR A 230 20.59 21.29 18.47
C TYR A 230 20.64 22.76 18.91
#